data_AF-A0A2P2CKJ0-F1
#
_entry.id   AF-A0A2P2CKJ0-F1
#
_cell.length_a   1.000
_cell.length_b   1.000
_cell.length_c   1.000
_cell.angle_alpha   90.00
_cell.angle_beta   90.00
_cell.angle_gamma   90.00
#
_symmetry.space_group_name_H-M   'P 1'
#
loop_
_entity.id
_entity.type
_entity.pdbx_description
1 polymer ?
#
loop_
_entity_poly.entity_id
_entity_poly.type
_entity_poly.pdbx_seq_one_letter_code
_entity_poly.pdbx_strand_id
1 'polypeptide(L)'
;MPESSIDTEVETWLRDVAADLTEPRPHECLLCFVRRMLEEFGCRTTLRFAVRYRDLRAPRAVGLERRLGDKGGFCDCEIFMNGWSAARHLWTPEVAVERDGWTEVLEESEPPASMPDCTGVRCGSTQPCTLWEPRRRW
;
A
#
# COMPACT_ATOMS: atom_id res chain seq x y z
N MET A 1 42.72 3.36 -15.17
CA MET A 1 42.47 2.11 -14.43
C MET A 1 41.15 1.58 -14.94
N PRO A 2 41.07 0.43 -15.63
CA PRO A 2 39.77 -0.15 -15.95
C PRO A 2 39.10 -0.56 -14.63
N GLU A 3 37.84 -0.18 -14.44
CA GLU A 3 36.99 -0.74 -13.38
C GLU A 3 37.13 -2.26 -13.41
N SER A 4 37.37 -2.86 -12.24
CA SER A 4 37.66 -4.28 -12.18
C SER A 4 36.40 -5.09 -12.49
N SER A 5 36.54 -6.31 -13.03
CA SER A 5 35.42 -7.22 -13.27
C SER A 5 34.55 -7.45 -12.02
N ILE A 6 35.14 -7.29 -10.84
CA ILE A 6 34.47 -7.40 -9.54
C ILE A 6 33.55 -6.20 -9.30
N ASP A 7 33.97 -4.99 -9.68
CA ASP A 7 33.16 -3.78 -9.50
C ASP A 7 31.86 -3.87 -10.34
N THR A 8 31.96 -4.29 -11.60
CA THR A 8 30.79 -4.49 -12.47
C THR A 8 29.86 -5.61 -11.98
N GLU A 9 30.42 -6.69 -11.43
CA GLU A 9 29.64 -7.81 -10.87
C GLU A 9 28.88 -7.38 -9.62
N VAL A 10 29.56 -6.64 -8.72
CA VAL A 10 28.94 -6.08 -7.50
C VAL A 10 27.85 -5.09 -7.85
N GLU A 11 28.07 -4.20 -8.82
CA GLU A 11 27.04 -3.24 -9.26
C GLU A 11 25.81 -3.94 -9.84
N THR A 12 26.01 -5.01 -10.61
CA THR A 12 24.92 -5.80 -11.18
C THR A 12 24.13 -6.48 -10.07
N TRP A 13 24.82 -7.14 -9.14
CA TRP A 13 24.18 -7.79 -8.00
C TRP A 13 23.42 -6.80 -7.12
N LEU A 14 24.00 -5.65 -6.81
CA LEU A 14 23.33 -4.60 -6.04
C LEU A 14 22.08 -4.08 -6.74
N ARG A 15 22.12 -3.94 -8.07
CA ARG A 15 20.96 -3.51 -8.86
C ARG A 15 19.84 -4.54 -8.81
N ASP A 16 20.16 -5.83 -8.90
CA ASP A 16 19.19 -6.91 -8.85
C ASP A 16 18.54 -7.02 -7.46
N VAL A 17 19.35 -6.97 -6.38
CA VAL A 17 18.83 -6.95 -5.01
C VAL A 17 17.96 -5.72 -4.76
N ALA A 18 18.37 -4.55 -5.25
CA ALA A 18 17.58 -3.33 -5.11
C ALA A 18 16.24 -3.43 -5.87
N ALA A 19 16.23 -4.06 -7.06
CA ALA A 19 15.02 -4.32 -7.81
C ALA A 19 14.08 -5.26 -7.03
N ASP A 20 14.58 -6.40 -6.57
CA ASP A 20 13.79 -7.38 -5.81
C ASP A 20 13.14 -6.79 -4.55
N LEU A 21 13.84 -5.89 -3.86
CA LEU A 21 13.31 -5.22 -2.67
C LEU A 21 12.25 -4.16 -3.02
N THR A 22 12.44 -3.40 -4.09
CA THR A 22 11.70 -2.15 -4.35
C THR A 22 10.72 -2.22 -5.51
N GLU A 23 10.66 -3.33 -6.24
CA GLU A 23 9.70 -3.52 -7.33
C GLU A 23 8.38 -4.13 -6.84
N PRO A 24 7.27 -3.83 -7.53
CA PRO A 24 6.00 -4.50 -7.27
C PRO A 24 6.11 -5.99 -7.60
N ARG A 25 5.67 -6.84 -6.67
CA ARG A 25 5.63 -8.29 -6.86
C ARG A 25 4.61 -8.65 -7.97
N PRO A 26 4.72 -9.85 -8.58
CA PRO A 26 3.69 -10.35 -9.49
C PRO A 26 2.30 -10.29 -8.85
N HIS A 27 1.32 -9.76 -9.59
CA HIS A 27 -0.06 -9.55 -9.15
C HIS A 27 -0.27 -8.67 -7.89
N GLU A 28 0.76 -8.07 -7.30
CA GLU A 28 0.60 -7.16 -6.17
C GLU A 28 -0.26 -5.96 -6.58
N CYS A 29 -1.22 -5.58 -5.73
CA CYS A 29 -2.03 -4.39 -5.98
C CYS A 29 -1.25 -3.12 -5.58
N LEU A 30 -1.62 -1.99 -6.19
CA LEU A 30 -1.00 -0.69 -5.91
C LEU A 30 -0.93 -0.40 -4.39
N LEU A 31 -2.01 -0.63 -3.64
CA LEU A 31 -2.05 -0.29 -2.22
C LEU A 31 -1.19 -1.22 -1.36
N CYS A 32 -1.14 -2.52 -1.66
CA CYS A 32 -0.25 -3.44 -0.95
C CYS A 32 1.21 -3.10 -1.22
N PHE A 33 1.57 -2.79 -2.48
CA PHE A 33 2.91 -2.34 -2.83
C PHE A 33 3.31 -1.06 -2.07
N VAL A 34 2.47 -0.02 -2.12
CA VAL A 34 2.78 1.26 -1.45
C VAL A 34 2.86 1.06 0.07
N ARG A 35 1.96 0.25 0.68
CA ARG A 35 2.00 -0.05 2.10
C ARG A 35 3.33 -0.71 2.50
N ARG A 36 3.73 -1.77 1.79
CA ARG A 36 5.01 -2.47 2.01
C ARG A 36 6.21 -1.52 1.89
N MET A 37 6.18 -0.62 0.91
CA MET A 37 7.25 0.36 0.72
C MET A 37 7.28 1.46 1.78
N LEU A 38 6.13 1.86 2.31
CA LEU A 38 6.06 2.78 3.44
C LEU A 38 6.56 2.14 4.73
N GLU A 39 6.25 0.86 4.97
CA GLU A 39 6.73 0.12 6.14
C GLU A 39 8.25 -0.02 6.12
N GLU A 40 8.84 -0.30 4.96
CA GLU A 40 10.29 -0.49 4.83
C GLU A 40 11.07 0.84 4.75
N PHE A 41 10.58 1.82 3.99
CA PHE A 41 11.37 2.99 3.59
C PHE A 41 10.78 4.33 4.02
N GLY A 42 9.59 4.33 4.62
CA GLY A 42 8.89 5.54 5.06
C GLY A 42 8.41 6.43 3.91
N CYS A 43 7.67 7.49 4.29
CA CYS A 43 7.19 8.49 3.35
C CYS A 43 8.17 9.65 3.20
N ARG A 44 8.32 10.17 1.97
CA ARG A 44 9.08 11.39 1.66
C ARG A 44 8.19 12.49 1.06
N THR A 45 6.98 12.64 1.59
CA THR A 45 5.99 13.66 1.20
C THR A 45 5.75 13.79 -0.30
N THR A 46 5.81 12.67 -1.02
CA THR A 46 5.64 12.55 -2.47
C THR A 46 4.92 11.25 -2.80
N LEU A 47 4.41 11.10 -4.03
CA LEU A 47 3.80 9.86 -4.56
C LEU A 47 4.84 8.92 -5.20
N ARG A 48 6.06 8.85 -4.63
CA ARG A 48 7.21 8.14 -5.23
C ARG A 48 6.88 6.69 -5.53
N PHE A 49 6.27 5.97 -4.57
CA PHE A 49 5.95 4.56 -4.72
C PHE A 49 4.75 4.37 -5.65
N ALA A 50 3.70 5.19 -5.51
CA ALA A 50 2.56 5.11 -6.41
C ALA A 50 2.96 5.34 -7.88
N VAL A 51 3.84 6.31 -8.15
CA VAL A 51 4.40 6.58 -9.48
C VAL A 51 5.26 5.42 -9.96
N ARG A 52 6.16 4.89 -9.13
CA ARG A 52 6.98 3.72 -9.48
C ARG A 52 6.12 2.51 -9.86
N TYR A 53 5.06 2.24 -9.10
CA TYR A 53 4.11 1.17 -9.43
C TYR A 53 3.44 1.40 -10.79
N ARG A 54 2.97 2.64 -11.06
CA ARG A 54 2.37 3.00 -12.34
C ARG A 54 3.35 2.70 -13.48
N ASP A 55 4.57 3.19 -13.38
CA ASP A 55 5.54 3.11 -14.47
C ASP A 55 5.91 1.65 -14.78
N LEU A 56 6.03 0.80 -13.76
CA LEU A 56 6.40 -0.61 -13.93
C LEU A 56 5.22 -1.54 -14.25
N ARG A 57 4.04 -1.31 -13.67
CA ARG A 57 2.92 -2.29 -13.70
C ARG A 57 1.69 -1.79 -14.42
N ALA A 58 1.49 -0.48 -14.53
CA ALA A 58 0.29 0.12 -15.11
C ALA A 58 0.59 1.42 -15.89
N PRO A 59 1.49 1.41 -16.90
CA PRO A 59 1.98 2.64 -17.54
C PRO A 59 0.88 3.44 -18.25
N ARG A 60 -0.23 2.79 -18.61
CA ARG A 60 -1.41 3.44 -19.21
C ARG A 60 -2.29 4.19 -18.20
N ALA A 61 -2.03 4.07 -16.90
CA ALA A 61 -2.79 4.73 -15.86
C ALA A 61 -2.34 6.19 -15.65
N VAL A 62 -2.32 6.98 -16.73
CA VAL A 62 -1.81 8.36 -16.76
C VAL A 62 -2.50 9.30 -15.76
N GLY A 63 -3.77 9.03 -15.41
CA GLY A 63 -4.51 9.80 -14.42
C GLY A 63 -4.37 9.31 -12.98
N LEU A 64 -3.40 8.44 -12.65
CA LEU A 64 -3.29 7.85 -11.30
C LEU A 64 -3.15 8.90 -10.22
N GLU A 65 -2.18 9.80 -10.35
CA GLU A 65 -1.90 10.83 -9.35
C GLU A 65 -3.12 11.72 -9.10
N ARG A 66 -3.82 12.14 -10.16
CA ARG A 66 -5.09 12.87 -10.03
C ARG A 66 -6.13 12.09 -9.25
N ARG A 67 -6.34 10.80 -9.56
CA ARG A 67 -7.32 9.95 -8.83
C ARG A 67 -6.95 9.76 -7.36
N LEU A 68 -5.66 9.70 -7.03
CA LEU A 68 -5.19 9.65 -5.64
C LEU A 68 -5.44 10.99 -4.96
N GLY A 69 -5.15 12.11 -5.63
CA GLY A 69 -5.47 13.47 -5.17
C GLY A 69 -6.97 13.70 -4.93
N ASP A 70 -7.84 13.16 -5.77
CA ASP A 70 -9.31 13.19 -5.58
C ASP A 70 -9.74 12.45 -4.29
N LYS A 71 -8.87 11.58 -3.75
CA LYS A 71 -9.03 10.88 -2.47
C LYS A 71 -8.17 11.47 -1.34
N GLY A 72 -7.54 12.62 -1.58
CA GLY A 72 -6.68 13.31 -0.62
C GLY A 72 -5.28 12.73 -0.49
N GLY A 73 -4.83 11.89 -1.43
CA GLY A 73 -3.49 11.31 -1.45
C GLY A 73 -2.52 12.13 -2.31
N PHE A 74 -1.77 13.06 -1.70
CA PHE A 74 -0.71 13.84 -2.34
C PHE A 74 0.71 13.38 -1.93
N CYS A 75 0.84 12.62 -0.82
CA CYS A 75 1.96 11.71 -0.55
C CYS A 75 1.50 10.25 -0.53
N ASP A 76 2.45 9.31 -0.66
CA ASP A 76 2.18 7.87 -0.49
C ASP A 76 1.51 7.58 0.88
N CYS A 77 1.88 8.31 1.93
CA CYS A 77 1.27 8.21 3.26
C CYS A 77 -0.22 8.56 3.29
N GLU A 78 -0.61 9.62 2.59
CA GLU A 78 -1.96 10.17 2.58
C GLU A 78 -2.95 9.28 1.82
N ILE A 79 -2.45 8.39 0.95
CA ILE A 79 -3.27 7.34 0.35
C ILE A 79 -4.01 6.57 1.45
N PHE A 80 -3.35 6.25 2.57
CA PHE A 80 -3.96 5.52 3.68
C PHE A 80 -4.56 6.42 4.76
N MET A 81 -4.02 7.63 4.96
CA MET A 81 -4.61 8.56 5.93
C MET A 81 -5.97 9.09 5.44
N ASN A 82 -6.13 9.29 4.14
CA ASN A 82 -7.30 9.97 3.57
C ASN A 82 -8.13 9.08 2.63
N GLY A 83 -7.49 8.21 1.85
CA GLY A 83 -8.15 7.53 0.74
C GLY A 83 -8.70 6.14 1.05
N TRP A 84 -7.93 5.29 1.73
CA TRP A 84 -8.24 3.87 1.95
C TRP A 84 -7.92 3.39 3.36
N SER A 85 -8.72 2.46 3.88
CA SER A 85 -8.52 1.74 5.13
C SER A 85 -8.50 0.24 4.91
N ALA A 86 -8.02 -0.52 5.90
CA ALA A 86 -8.19 -1.97 5.92
C ALA A 86 -9.68 -2.29 5.79
N ALA A 87 -10.02 -3.24 4.91
CA ALA A 87 -11.40 -3.64 4.66
C ALA A 87 -12.06 -4.13 5.96
N ARG A 88 -13.34 -3.80 6.17
CA ARG A 88 -14.04 -4.03 7.45
C ARG A 88 -14.02 -5.49 7.91
N HIS A 89 -13.97 -6.45 6.99
CA HIS A 89 -13.88 -7.88 7.32
C HIS A 89 -12.56 -8.31 7.96
N LEU A 90 -11.54 -7.43 7.97
CA LEU A 90 -10.25 -7.65 8.63
C LEU A 90 -10.21 -7.09 10.05
N TRP A 91 -11.22 -6.33 10.48
CA TRP A 91 -11.26 -5.72 11.80
C TRP A 91 -11.77 -6.72 12.83
N THR A 92 -11.30 -6.61 14.08
CA THR A 92 -11.90 -7.37 15.18
C THR A 92 -13.35 -6.92 15.38
N PRO A 93 -14.27 -7.84 15.72
CA PRO A 93 -15.64 -7.47 16.02
C PRO A 93 -15.69 -6.61 17.28
N GLU A 94 -16.55 -5.59 17.28
CA GLU A 94 -16.88 -4.87 18.52
C GLU A 94 -17.71 -5.79 19.41
N VAL A 95 -17.31 -5.92 20.68
CA VAL A 95 -18.07 -6.65 21.69
C VAL A 95 -18.76 -5.62 22.56
N ALA A 96 -20.08 -5.56 22.46
CA ALA A 96 -20.91 -4.65 23.25
C ALA A 96 -22.07 -5.39 23.90
N VAL A 97 -22.46 -4.94 25.10
CA VAL A 97 -23.58 -5.49 25.86
C VAL A 97 -24.58 -4.38 26.19
N GLU A 98 -25.87 -4.70 26.14
CA GLU A 98 -26.93 -3.80 26.59
C GLU A 98 -27.10 -3.92 28.09
N ARG A 99 -26.90 -2.81 28.82
CA ARG A 99 -27.03 -2.74 30.28
C ARG A 99 -27.77 -1.47 30.68
N ASP A 100 -28.86 -1.64 31.42
CA ASP A 100 -29.69 -0.54 31.94
C ASP A 100 -30.14 0.49 30.88
N GLY A 101 -30.40 0.02 29.65
CA GLY A 101 -30.83 0.87 28.53
C GLY A 101 -29.70 1.60 27.80
N TRP A 102 -28.44 1.23 28.06
CA TRP A 102 -27.27 1.76 27.37
C TRP A 102 -26.40 0.63 26.82
N THR A 103 -25.77 0.88 25.68
CA THR A 103 -24.77 0.00 25.09
C THR A 103 -23.41 0.23 25.77
N GLU A 104 -22.93 -0.75 26.52
CA GLU A 104 -21.59 -0.79 27.09
C GLU A 104 -20.66 -1.55 26.13
N VAL A 105 -19.70 -0.84 25.52
CA VAL A 105 -18.66 -1.45 24.68
C VAL A 105 -17.60 -2.07 25.60
N LEU A 106 -17.48 -3.39 25.57
CA LEU A 106 -16.50 -4.15 26.33
C LEU A 106 -15.17 -4.25 25.58
N GLU A 107 -15.23 -4.41 24.25
CA GLU A 107 -14.06 -4.47 23.38
C GLU A 107 -14.34 -3.65 22.11
N GLU A 108 -13.47 -2.67 21.86
CA GLU A 108 -13.55 -1.84 20.65
C GLU A 108 -13.09 -2.62 19.41
N SER A 109 -13.67 -2.27 18.26
CA SER A 109 -13.21 -2.81 16.98
C SER A 109 -11.84 -2.22 16.61
N GLU A 110 -10.86 -3.09 16.42
CA GLU A 110 -9.49 -2.72 16.08
C GLU A 110 -9.12 -3.16 14.66
N PRO A 111 -8.31 -2.37 13.95
CA PRO A 111 -7.74 -2.79 12.67
C PRO A 111 -6.70 -3.90 12.89
N PRO A 112 -6.34 -4.66 11.84
CA PRO A 112 -5.30 -5.68 11.96
C PRO A 112 -3.95 -5.04 12.31
N ALA A 113 -3.21 -5.65 13.26
CA ALA A 113 -1.90 -5.18 13.69
C ALA A 113 -0.87 -5.14 12.54
N SER A 114 -0.97 -6.08 11.61
CA SER A 114 -0.25 -6.09 10.34
C SER A 114 -1.19 -6.48 9.20
N MET A 115 -0.99 -5.90 8.02
CA MET A 115 -1.79 -6.27 6.86
C MET A 115 -1.42 -7.69 6.40
N PRO A 116 -2.41 -8.54 6.06
CA PRO A 116 -2.12 -9.84 5.45
C PRO A 116 -1.55 -9.69 4.03
N ASP A 117 -1.05 -10.79 3.48
CA ASP A 117 -0.52 -10.83 2.12
C ASP A 117 -1.56 -10.40 1.07
N CYS A 118 -1.06 -9.71 0.03
CA CYS A 118 -1.90 -9.20 -1.05
C CYS A 118 -2.71 -10.33 -1.71
N THR A 119 -4.02 -10.15 -1.79
CA THR A 119 -4.94 -11.09 -2.47
C THR A 119 -4.87 -11.04 -4.01
N GLY A 120 -4.02 -10.17 -4.56
CA GLY A 120 -3.72 -10.13 -5.98
C GLY A 120 -4.67 -9.28 -6.83
N VAL A 121 -4.18 -8.80 -7.97
CA VAL A 121 -4.95 -8.11 -9.02
C VAL A 121 -4.46 -8.52 -10.41
N ARG A 122 -5.29 -8.25 -11.43
CA ARG A 122 -4.88 -8.38 -12.83
C ARG A 122 -3.69 -7.46 -13.15
N CYS A 123 -2.83 -7.88 -14.07
CA CYS A 123 -1.76 -7.03 -14.59
C CYS A 123 -2.32 -5.71 -15.16
N GLY A 124 -1.60 -4.60 -14.98
CA GLY A 124 -2.09 -3.28 -15.42
C GLY A 124 -3.13 -2.63 -14.51
N SER A 125 -3.55 -3.28 -13.41
CA SER A 125 -4.52 -2.69 -12.49
C SER A 125 -3.88 -1.69 -11.54
N THR A 126 -4.54 -0.55 -11.33
CA THR A 126 -4.28 0.35 -10.19
C THR A 126 -5.41 0.30 -9.16
N GLN A 127 -6.33 -0.67 -9.27
CA GLN A 127 -7.37 -0.86 -8.27
C GLN A 127 -6.80 -1.59 -7.05
N PRO A 128 -7.32 -1.31 -5.85
CA PRO A 128 -7.00 -2.11 -4.67
C PRO A 128 -7.46 -3.56 -4.83
N CYS A 129 -6.78 -4.47 -4.15
CA CYS A 129 -7.31 -5.81 -3.90
C CYS A 129 -8.35 -5.77 -2.76
N THR A 130 -8.90 -6.93 -2.40
CA THR A 130 -10.00 -7.04 -1.41
C THR A 130 -9.64 -6.58 0.00
N LEU A 131 -8.35 -6.42 0.32
CA LEU A 131 -7.89 -6.00 1.65
C LEU A 131 -8.16 -4.54 1.97
N TRP A 132 -8.56 -3.73 0.98
CA TRP A 132 -8.73 -2.29 1.14
C TRP A 132 -10.12 -1.85 0.74
N GLU A 133 -10.67 -0.92 1.52
CA GLU A 133 -11.90 -0.21 1.18
C GLU A 133 -11.67 1.30 1.16
N PRO A 134 -12.38 2.06 0.32
CA PRO A 134 -12.32 3.52 0.37
C PRO A 134 -12.76 4.02 1.75
N ARG A 135 -12.00 4.96 2.34
CA ARG A 135 -12.45 5.62 3.57
C ARG A 135 -13.73 6.40 3.27
N ARG A 136 -14.73 6.21 4.13
CA ARG A 136 -15.96 7.03 4.10
C ARG A 136 -15.55 8.45 4.49
N ARG A 137 -15.87 9.42 3.63
CA ARG A 137 -15.80 10.84 4.02
C ARG A 137 -16.95 11.07 5.00
N TRP A 138 -16.62 11.54 6.19
CA TRP A 138 -17.59 11.95 7.21
C TRP A 138 -18.08 13.36 6.85
#